data_AF-A0A973G3P6-F1
#
_entry.id   AF-A0A973G3P6-F1
#
_cell.length_a   1.000
_cell.length_b   1.000
_cell.length_c   1.000
_cell.angle_alpha   90.00
_cell.angle_beta   90.00
_cell.angle_gamma   90.00
#
_symmetry.space_group_name_H-M   'P 1'
#
loop_
_entity.id
_entity.type
_entity.pdbx_description
1 polymer ?
#
loop_
_entity_poly.entity_id
_entity_poly.type
_entity_poly.pdbx_seq_one_letter_code
_entity_poly.pdbx_strand_id
1 'polypeptide(L)' 'EYQIQEMNREINTIGSKSSDAEIARKVIEIKAELARIREQVQNIE' A
#
# COMPACT_ATOMS: atom_id res chain seq x y z
N GLU A 1 -8.03 -0.31 11.36
CA GLU A 1 -6.60 0.09 11.29
C GLU A 1 -5.59 -1.06 11.10
N TYR A 2 -5.62 -2.15 11.89
CA TYR A 2 -4.61 -3.23 11.84
C TYR A 2 -4.35 -3.79 10.43
N GLN A 3 -5.41 -4.12 9.67
CA GLN A 3 -5.26 -4.65 8.30
C GLN A 3 -4.55 -3.67 7.35
N ILE A 4 -4.85 -2.37 7.43
CA ILE A 4 -4.19 -1.34 6.61
C ILE A 4 -2.70 -1.23 6.94
N GLN A 5 -2.33 -1.42 8.21
CA GLN A 5 -0.93 -1.43 8.62
C GLN A 5 -0.19 -2.66 8.10
N GLU A 6 -0.79 -3.84 8.20
CA GLU A 6 -0.18 -5.09 7.69
C GLU A 6 -0.04 -5.06 6.16
N MET A 7 -1.05 -4.57 5.42
CA MET A 7 -0.93 -4.37 3.97
C MET A 7 0.22 -3.41 3.62
N ASN A 8 0.37 -2.30 4.36
CA ASN A 8 1.48 -1.38 4.13
C ASN A 8 2.85 -2.03 4.34
N ARG A 9 3.00 -2.88 5.37
CA ARG A 9 4.24 -3.63 5.61
C ARG A 9 4.56 -4.59 4.48
N GLU A 10 3.56 -5.30 3.97
CA GLU A 10 3.73 -6.23 2.86
C GLU A 10 4.13 -5.51 1.57
N ILE A 11 3.45 -4.41 1.23
CA ILE A 11 3.78 -3.58 0.06
C ILE A 11 5.21 -3.02 0.15
N ASN A 12 5.65 -2.58 1.34
CA ASN A 12 7.01 -2.12 1.55
C ASN A 12 8.05 -3.25 1.39
N THR A 13 7.71 -4.46 1.84
CA THR A 13 8.59 -5.63 1.67
C THR A 13 8.74 -6.01 0.20
N ILE A 14 7.65 -5.99 -0.57
CA ILE A 14 7.68 -6.22 -2.01
C ILE A 14 8.52 -5.16 -2.71
N GLY A 15 8.29 -3.88 -2.41
CA GLY A 15 9.03 -2.77 -3.03
C GLY A 15 10.52 -2.75 -2.71
N SER A 16 10.91 -3.13 -1.48
CA SER A 16 12.32 -3.16 -1.06
C SER A 16 13.11 -4.37 -1.57
N LYS A 17 12.42 -5.45 -1.97
CA LYS A 17 13.04 -6.68 -2.50
C LYS A 17 12.94 -6.83 -4.01
N SER A 18 12.28 -5.89 -4.69
CA SER A 18 12.17 -5.90 -6.15
C SER A 18 13.07 -4.86 -6.79
N SER A 19 13.83 -5.28 -7.80
CA SER A 19 14.60 -4.40 -8.69
C SER A 19 13.88 -4.10 -10.01
N ASP A 20 12.69 -4.66 -10.21
CA ASP A 20 11.92 -4.52 -11.44
C ASP A 20 11.13 -3.19 -11.46
N ALA A 21 11.29 -2.43 -12.53
CA ALA A 21 10.66 -1.11 -12.69
C ALA A 21 9.14 -1.16 -12.82
N GLU A 22 8.57 -2.24 -13.37
CA GLU A 22 7.13 -2.47 -13.42
C GLU A 22 6.59 -2.77 -12.03
N ILE A 23 7.30 -3.59 -11.24
CA ILE A 23 6.93 -3.86 -9.84
C ILE A 23 7.00 -2.58 -9.01
N ALA A 24 8.05 -1.76 -9.17
CA ALA A 24 8.16 -0.48 -8.47
C ALA A 24 6.97 0.44 -8.77
N ARG A 25 6.52 0.48 -10.03
CA ARG A 25 5.34 1.26 -10.44
C ARG A 25 4.06 0.74 -9.77
N LYS A 26 3.84 -0.58 -9.81
CA LYS A 26 2.69 -1.22 -9.15
C LYS A 26 2.69 -0.95 -7.63
N VAL A 27 3.85 -0.98 -6.97
CA VAL A 27 3.97 -0.66 -5.54
C VAL A 27 3.49 0.78 -5.25
N ILE A 28 3.83 1.74 -6.09
CA ILE A 28 3.38 3.14 -5.94
C ILE A 28 1.87 3.23 -6.12
N GLU A 29 1.33 2.58 -7.15
CA GLU A 29 -0.12 2.55 -7.42
C GLU A 29 -0.90 1.94 -6.25
N ILE A 30 -0.46 0.78 -5.75
CA ILE A 30 -1.10 0.10 -4.62
C ILE A 30 -1.03 0.96 -3.34
N LYS A 31 0.09 1.65 -3.09
CA LYS A 31 0.18 2.59 -1.95
C LYS A 31 -0.84 3.72 -2.05
N ALA A 32 -1.08 4.24 -3.26
CA ALA A 32 -2.07 5.29 -3.48
C ALA A 32 -3.51 4.77 -3.26
N GLU A 33 -3.82 3.55 -3.71
CA GLU A 33 -5.11 2.90 -3.44
C GLU A 33 -5.30 2.66 -1.93
N LEU A 34 -4.28 2.18 -1.23
CA LEU A 34 -4.34 1.91 0.19
C LEU A 34 -4.54 3.20 1.02
N ALA A 35 -3.98 4.32 0.57
CA ALA A 35 -4.24 5.63 1.16
C ALA A 35 -5.70 6.06 1.00
N ARG A 36 -6.30 5.84 -0.19
CA ARG A 36 -7.74 6.10 -0.42
C ARG A 36 -8.63 5.24 0.46
N ILE A 37 -8.31 3.95 0.60
CA ILE A 37 -9.05 3.05 1.50
C ILE A 37 -8.96 3.54 2.94
N ARG A 38 -7.78 3.99 3.39
CA ARG A 38 -7.60 4.54 4.73
C ARG A 38 -8.47 5.77 4.98
N GLU A 39 -8.50 6.69 4.03
CA GLU A 39 -9.35 7.90 4.12
C GLU A 39 -10.84 7.52 4.18
N GLN A 40 -11.29 6.58 3.35
CA GLN A 40 -12.69 6.11 3.39
C GLN A 40 -13.08 5.49 4.73
N VAL A 41 -12.19 4.69 5.33
CA VAL A 41 -12.41 4.09 6.65
C VAL A 41 -12.51 5.17 7.73
N GLN A 42 -11.67 6.21 7.67
CA GLN A 42 -11.73 7.33 8.62
C GLN A 42 -12.98 8.19 8.45
N ASN A 43 -13.55 8.27 7.25
CA ASN A 43 -14.77 9.04 6.98
C ASN A 43 -16.06 8.37 7.48
N ILE A 44 -16.03 7.07 7.78
CA ILE A 44 -17.19 6.30 8.26
C ILE A 44 -17.14 5.96 9.75
N GLU A 45 -16.01 6.23 10.41
CA GLU A 45 -15.85 6.20 11.87
C GLU A 45 -16.42 7.49 12.51
#